data_AF-A0A5P8M5G0-F1
#
_entry.id   AF-A0A5P8M5G0-F1
#
_cell.length_a   1.000
_cell.length_b   1.000
_cell.length_c   1.000
_cell.angle_alpha   90.00
_cell.angle_beta   90.00
_cell.angle_gamma   90.00
#
_symmetry.space_group_name_H-M   'P 1'
#
loop_
_entity.id
_entity.type
_entity.pdbx_description
1 polymer ?
#
loop_
_entity_poly.entity_id
_entity_poly.type
_entity_poly.pdbx_seq_one_letter_code
_entity_poly.pdbx_strand_id
1 'polypeptide(L)'
;MSTVMIGLMVVGLTMAVIGLFWLIIAAIRRRQLQHPALVLGVGLLVTLLTFTGLGAVVSGDRSQSAAEKTAAEQAASARSSSAAQASSRADAQAASQSSRAASESAASQSDDAARSASSAQEASRASAAAASRSASSAREAAQSASAASASQAAASAQSSSEAAASSQSSASSASAVVGDSSNHTYYPANAVPSDVPADARVNFTDSQTAERAGYTSAE
;
A
#
# COMPACT_ATOMS: atom_id res chain seq x y z
N MET A 1 -8.84 -57.48 3.80
CA MET A 1 -8.35 -56.56 4.84
C MET A 1 -8.43 -55.15 4.29
N SER A 2 -9.33 -54.33 4.83
CA SER A 2 -9.58 -52.98 4.31
C SER A 2 -8.34 -52.10 4.44
N THR A 3 -8.14 -51.16 3.52
CA THR A 3 -7.08 -50.14 3.56
C THR A 3 -7.03 -49.41 4.91
N VAL A 4 -8.18 -49.28 5.57
CA VAL A 4 -8.33 -48.76 6.94
C VAL A 4 -7.64 -49.63 7.99
N MET A 5 -7.68 -50.96 7.89
CA MET A 5 -6.96 -51.86 8.82
C MET A 5 -5.45 -51.79 8.65
N ILE A 6 -4.98 -51.67 7.40
CA ILE A 6 -3.56 -51.53 7.09
C ILE A 6 -3.04 -50.19 7.62
N GLY A 7 -3.82 -49.11 7.43
CA GLY A 7 -3.52 -47.79 7.99
C GLY A 7 -3.40 -47.82 9.52
N LEU A 8 -4.34 -48.46 10.21
CA LEU A 8 -4.30 -48.58 11.67
C LEU A 8 -3.12 -49.41 12.17
N MET A 9 -2.73 -50.49 11.47
CA MET A 9 -1.55 -51.27 11.83
C MET A 9 -0.25 -50.47 11.67
N VAL A 10 -0.10 -49.70 10.60
CA VAL A 10 1.09 -48.87 10.37
C VAL A 10 1.18 -47.73 11.39
N VAL A 11 0.06 -47.08 11.72
CA VAL A 11 0.01 -46.05 12.76
C VAL A 11 0.32 -46.64 14.14
N GLY A 12 -0.21 -47.83 14.46
CA GLY A 12 0.12 -48.53 15.70
C GLY A 12 1.60 -48.90 15.81
N LEU A 13 2.19 -49.41 14.72
CA LEU A 13 3.61 -49.77 14.66
C LEU A 13 4.50 -48.54 14.83
N THR A 14 4.20 -47.43 14.14
CA THR A 14 5.00 -46.19 14.23
C THR A 14 4.96 -45.58 15.62
N MET A 15 3.78 -45.54 16.27
CA MET A 15 3.66 -45.08 17.65
C MET A 15 4.40 -45.99 18.65
N ALA A 16 4.41 -47.31 18.44
CA ALA A 16 5.19 -48.24 19.25
C ALA A 16 6.70 -48.02 19.11
N VAL A 17 7.20 -47.76 17.90
CA VAL A 17 8.62 -47.47 17.65
C VAL A 17 9.03 -46.14 18.28
N ILE A 18 8.20 -45.11 18.18
CA ILE A 18 8.44 -43.80 18.82
C ILE A 18 8.45 -43.94 20.34
N GLY A 19 7.51 -44.71 20.91
CA GLY A 19 7.46 -45.03 22.34
C GLY A 19 8.69 -45.80 22.82
N LEU A 20 9.15 -46.78 22.04
CA LEU A 20 10.36 -47.55 22.32
C LEU A 20 11.61 -46.65 22.27
N PHE A 21 11.68 -45.75 21.29
CA PHE A 21 12.79 -44.80 21.15
C PHE A 21 12.83 -43.82 22.34
N TRP A 22 11.68 -43.31 22.76
CA TRP A 22 11.57 -42.49 23.97
C TRP A 22 11.91 -43.27 25.24
N LEU A 23 11.53 -44.55 25.33
CA LEU A 23 11.88 -45.43 26.46
C LEU A 23 13.40 -45.64 26.54
N ILE A 24 14.06 -45.88 25.41
CA ILE A 24 15.52 -46.03 25.32
C ILE A 24 16.21 -44.73 25.73
N ILE A 25 15.76 -43.58 25.21
CA ILE A 25 16.29 -42.27 25.59
C ILE A 25 16.07 -41.98 27.07
N ALA A 26 14.88 -42.27 27.60
CA ALA A 26 14.57 -42.09 29.02
C ALA A 26 15.42 -43.01 29.92
N ALA A 27 15.68 -44.24 29.48
CA ALA A 27 16.56 -45.19 30.17
C ALA A 27 18.03 -44.73 30.15
N ILE A 28 18.49 -44.09 29.07
CA ILE A 28 19.84 -43.50 28.99
C ILE A 28 19.92 -42.23 29.86
N ARG A 29 18.87 -41.41 29.86
CA ARG A 29 18.84 -40.11 30.56
C ARG A 29 18.70 -40.26 32.08
N ARG A 30 17.97 -41.28 32.55
CA ARG A 30 18.01 -41.71 33.96
C ARG A 30 19.24 -42.58 34.17
N ARG A 31 20.40 -41.98 34.47
CA ARG A 31 21.67 -42.64 34.86
C ARG A 31 21.49 -43.89 35.75
N GLN A 32 21.22 -45.03 35.12
CA GLN A 32 21.23 -46.39 35.68
C GLN A 32 22.15 -47.29 34.83
N LEU A 33 23.13 -46.67 34.16
CA LEU A 33 24.25 -47.34 33.46
C LEU A 33 25.27 -47.96 34.43
N GLN A 34 24.91 -48.22 35.69
CA GLN A 34 25.78 -48.94 36.63
C GLN A 34 25.74 -50.46 36.44
N HIS A 35 24.82 -50.98 35.62
CA HIS A 35 24.73 -52.40 35.32
C HIS A 35 24.93 -52.66 33.82
N PRO A 36 26.19 -52.87 33.35
CA PRO A 36 26.46 -53.24 31.97
C PRO A 36 25.72 -54.52 31.55
N ALA A 37 25.37 -55.39 32.50
CA ALA A 37 24.55 -56.57 32.29
C ALA A 37 23.13 -56.28 31.76
N LEU A 38 22.53 -55.14 32.15
CA LEU A 38 21.17 -54.80 31.74
C LEU A 38 21.14 -54.24 30.31
N VAL A 39 22.16 -53.45 29.94
CA VAL A 39 22.34 -52.95 28.57
C VAL A 39 22.68 -54.10 27.61
N LEU A 40 23.56 -55.02 28.03
CA LEU A 40 23.84 -56.25 27.27
C LEU A 40 22.60 -57.16 27.17
N GLY A 41 21.82 -57.29 28.25
CA GLY A 41 20.59 -58.08 28.26
C GLY A 41 19.54 -57.55 27.29
N VAL A 42 19.29 -56.23 27.28
CA VAL A 42 18.34 -55.61 26.35
C VAL A 42 18.85 -55.67 24.91
N GLY A 43 20.14 -55.42 24.68
CA GLY A 43 20.75 -55.57 23.35
C GLY A 43 20.66 -57.00 22.82
N LEU A 44 20.95 -58.00 23.66
CA LEU A 44 20.88 -59.42 23.31
C LEU A 44 19.43 -59.88 23.10
N LEU A 45 18.48 -59.37 23.90
CA LEU A 45 17.05 -59.65 23.72
C LEU A 45 16.52 -59.09 22.40
N VAL A 46 16.91 -57.85 22.03
CA VAL A 46 16.55 -57.25 20.73
C VAL A 46 17.18 -58.04 19.59
N THR A 47 18.45 -58.43 19.74
CA THR A 47 19.15 -59.24 18.73
C THR A 47 18.51 -60.62 18.58
N LEU A 48 18.15 -61.30 19.67
CA LEU A 48 17.41 -62.55 19.65
C LEU A 48 16.02 -62.38 19.03
N LEU A 49 15.28 -61.31 19.34
CA LEU A 49 13.96 -61.08 18.73
C LEU A 49 14.07 -60.91 17.21
N THR A 50 15.10 -60.20 16.74
CA THR A 50 15.36 -60.04 15.30
C THR A 50 15.87 -61.31 14.63
N PHE A 51 16.59 -62.17 15.34
CA PHE A 51 17.20 -63.38 14.76
C PHE A 51 16.28 -64.61 14.85
N THR A 52 15.54 -64.77 15.95
CA THR A 52 14.59 -65.87 16.18
C THR A 52 13.34 -65.75 15.31
N GLY A 53 13.01 -64.56 14.81
CA GLY A 53 11.94 -64.37 13.82
C GLY A 53 12.18 -65.06 12.46
N LEU A 54 13.42 -65.49 12.16
CA LEU A 54 13.79 -66.08 10.86
C LEU A 54 14.40 -67.50 10.93
N GLY A 55 14.54 -68.11 12.12
CA GLY A 55 15.57 -69.14 12.32
C GLY A 55 15.13 -70.54 12.77
N ALA A 56 13.86 -70.95 12.66
CA ALA A 56 13.41 -72.27 13.12
C ALA A 56 13.02 -73.21 11.98
N VAL A 57 14.00 -73.68 11.20
CA VAL A 57 13.96 -74.99 10.54
C VAL A 57 15.39 -75.40 10.19
N VAL A 58 15.85 -76.52 10.74
CA VAL A 58 16.56 -77.60 10.03
C VAL A 58 17.15 -78.57 11.05
N SER A 59 16.53 -79.74 11.14
CA SER A 59 17.20 -81.00 11.46
C SER A 59 16.61 -82.04 10.52
N GLY A 60 17.46 -82.67 9.71
CA GLY A 60 17.11 -83.80 8.84
C GLY A 60 17.67 -83.69 7.41
N ASP A 61 18.46 -84.71 7.03
CA ASP A 61 18.85 -85.12 5.67
C ASP A 61 19.92 -84.35 4.87
N ARG A 62 21.14 -84.91 4.87
CA ARG A 62 22.38 -84.33 4.32
C ARG A 62 22.70 -84.65 2.86
N SER A 63 21.87 -85.39 2.12
CA SER A 63 22.26 -85.84 0.77
C SER A 63 21.37 -85.38 -0.39
N GLN A 64 20.15 -84.90 -0.12
CA GLN A 64 19.33 -84.13 -1.08
C GLN A 64 19.57 -82.60 -0.92
N SER A 65 20.17 -82.23 0.22
CA SER A 65 20.37 -80.86 0.69
C SER A 65 21.33 -80.03 -0.15
N ALA A 66 22.34 -80.59 -0.83
CA ALA A 66 23.31 -79.76 -1.55
C ALA A 66 22.72 -79.09 -2.80
N ALA A 67 22.00 -79.84 -3.65
CA ALA A 67 21.41 -79.31 -4.88
C ALA A 67 20.20 -78.39 -4.60
N GLU A 68 19.36 -78.73 -3.62
CA GLU A 68 18.25 -77.87 -3.17
C GLU A 68 18.74 -76.60 -2.48
N LYS A 69 19.87 -76.66 -1.75
CA LYS A 69 20.49 -75.48 -1.11
C LYS A 69 21.13 -74.56 -2.13
N THR A 70 21.79 -75.07 -3.18
CA THR A 70 22.31 -74.24 -4.28
C THR A 70 21.17 -73.63 -5.11
N ALA A 71 20.11 -74.37 -5.40
CA ALA A 71 18.92 -73.83 -6.09
C ALA A 71 18.17 -72.80 -5.23
N ALA A 72 18.07 -73.02 -3.91
CA ALA A 72 17.48 -72.06 -2.98
C ALA A 72 18.35 -70.81 -2.81
N GLU A 73 19.68 -70.91 -2.81
CA GLU A 73 20.60 -69.77 -2.76
C GLU A 73 20.58 -68.96 -4.07
N GLN A 74 20.47 -69.61 -5.22
CA GLN A 74 20.29 -68.92 -6.51
C GLN A 74 18.92 -68.24 -6.61
N ALA A 75 17.85 -68.90 -6.15
CA ALA A 75 16.52 -68.30 -6.09
C ALA A 75 16.45 -67.13 -5.09
N ALA A 76 17.14 -67.24 -3.95
CA ALA A 76 17.26 -66.17 -2.97
C ALA A 76 18.08 -64.98 -3.51
N SER A 77 19.16 -65.24 -4.23
CA SER A 77 19.99 -64.20 -4.88
C SER A 77 19.25 -63.50 -6.02
N ALA A 78 18.48 -64.23 -6.82
CA ALA A 78 17.61 -63.65 -7.86
C ALA A 78 16.47 -62.80 -7.26
N ARG A 79 15.89 -63.24 -6.14
CA ARG A 79 14.89 -62.46 -5.37
C ARG A 79 15.48 -61.22 -4.71
N SER A 80 16.70 -61.32 -4.18
CA SER A 80 17.46 -60.19 -3.64
C SER A 80 17.77 -59.15 -4.71
N SER A 81 18.23 -59.60 -5.89
CA SER A 81 18.57 -58.71 -7.01
C SER A 81 17.35 -57.99 -7.57
N SER A 82 16.23 -58.70 -7.70
CA SER A 82 14.94 -58.12 -8.14
C SER A 82 14.33 -57.20 -7.08
N ALA A 83 14.44 -57.53 -5.80
CA ALA A 83 14.04 -56.64 -4.71
C ALA A 83 14.89 -55.36 -4.66
N ALA A 84 16.21 -55.46 -4.89
CA ALA A 84 17.10 -54.31 -4.97
C ALA A 84 16.79 -53.42 -6.19
N GLN A 85 16.49 -54.01 -7.35
CA GLN A 85 16.02 -53.24 -8.52
C GLN A 85 14.65 -52.60 -8.31
N ALA A 86 13.73 -53.27 -7.64
CA ALA A 86 12.43 -52.70 -7.30
C ALA A 86 12.57 -51.52 -6.33
N SER A 87 13.45 -51.65 -5.33
CA SER A 87 13.77 -50.56 -4.40
C SER A 87 14.39 -49.37 -5.14
N SER A 88 15.40 -49.59 -6.00
CA SER A 88 16.04 -48.47 -6.69
C SER A 88 15.10 -47.74 -7.66
N ARG A 89 14.15 -48.46 -8.27
CA ARG A 89 13.07 -47.85 -9.07
C ARG A 89 12.11 -47.04 -8.21
N ALA A 90 11.76 -47.51 -7.02
CA ALA A 90 10.93 -46.77 -6.08
C ALA A 90 11.64 -45.49 -5.59
N ASP A 91 12.93 -45.57 -5.26
CA ASP A 91 13.75 -44.41 -4.88
C ASP A 91 13.88 -43.40 -6.02
N ALA A 92 14.12 -43.86 -7.25
CA ALA A 92 14.18 -43.00 -8.43
C ALA A 92 12.85 -42.29 -8.72
N GLN A 93 11.72 -42.98 -8.50
CA GLN A 93 10.39 -42.38 -8.63
C GLN A 93 10.12 -41.36 -7.52
N ALA A 94 10.49 -41.66 -6.27
CA ALA A 94 10.35 -40.73 -5.15
C ALA A 94 11.20 -39.46 -5.35
N ALA A 95 12.45 -39.61 -5.81
CA ALA A 95 13.32 -38.49 -6.14
C ALA A 95 12.75 -37.63 -7.29
N SER A 96 12.17 -38.28 -8.31
CA SER A 96 11.54 -37.57 -9.43
C SER A 96 10.29 -36.79 -9.01
N GLN A 97 9.45 -37.36 -8.13
CA GLN A 97 8.28 -36.66 -7.60
C GLN A 97 8.66 -35.49 -6.71
N SER A 98 9.67 -35.68 -5.84
CA SER A 98 10.20 -34.60 -5.00
C SER A 98 10.75 -33.45 -5.83
N SER A 99 11.49 -33.76 -6.90
CA SER A 99 12.04 -32.74 -7.82
C SER A 99 10.94 -31.96 -8.56
N ARG A 100 9.86 -32.63 -8.97
CA ARG A 100 8.70 -31.98 -9.59
C ARG A 100 7.97 -31.07 -8.62
N ALA A 101 7.70 -31.53 -7.40
CA ALA A 101 7.05 -30.73 -6.37
C ALA A 101 7.87 -29.48 -5.98
N ALA A 102 9.20 -29.63 -5.90
CA ALA A 102 10.10 -28.51 -5.68
C ALA A 102 10.07 -27.49 -6.84
N SER A 103 10.02 -27.99 -8.09
CA SER A 103 9.94 -27.14 -9.27
C SER A 103 8.61 -26.39 -9.38
N GLU A 104 7.48 -27.04 -9.07
CA GLU A 104 6.16 -26.42 -9.03
C GLU A 104 6.05 -25.37 -7.92
N SER A 105 6.65 -25.64 -6.76
CA SER A 105 6.70 -24.68 -5.65
C SER A 105 7.54 -23.46 -6.01
N ALA A 106 8.69 -23.64 -6.66
CA ALA A 106 9.54 -22.55 -7.12
C ALA A 106 8.86 -21.70 -8.22
N ALA A 107 8.16 -22.35 -9.15
CA ALA A 107 7.37 -21.66 -10.17
C ALA A 107 6.24 -20.82 -9.55
N SER A 108 5.50 -21.39 -8.60
CA SER A 108 4.42 -20.69 -7.91
C SER A 108 4.93 -19.48 -7.11
N GLN A 109 6.06 -19.62 -6.42
CA GLN A 109 6.72 -18.49 -5.73
C GLN A 109 7.16 -17.39 -6.69
N SER A 110 7.67 -17.75 -7.87
CA SER A 110 8.04 -16.79 -8.90
C SER A 110 6.82 -16.03 -9.44
N ASP A 111 5.71 -16.73 -9.68
CA ASP A 111 4.47 -16.12 -10.16
C ASP A 111 3.85 -15.17 -9.12
N ASP A 112 3.86 -15.57 -7.84
CA ASP A 112 3.39 -14.71 -6.76
C ASP A 112 4.28 -13.47 -6.60
N ALA A 113 5.61 -13.62 -6.68
CA ALA A 113 6.53 -12.48 -6.66
C ALA A 113 6.30 -11.52 -7.84
N ALA A 114 6.10 -12.04 -9.05
CA ALA A 114 5.81 -11.23 -10.24
C ALA A 114 4.46 -10.49 -10.13
N ARG A 115 3.44 -11.15 -9.57
CA ARG A 115 2.14 -10.53 -9.28
C ARG A 115 2.25 -9.43 -8.23
N SER A 116 2.99 -9.65 -7.15
CA SER A 116 3.25 -8.64 -6.12
C SER A 116 4.04 -7.44 -6.65
N ALA A 117 5.02 -7.66 -7.51
CA ALA A 117 5.75 -6.57 -8.16
C ALA A 117 4.83 -5.75 -9.07
N SER A 118 3.98 -6.42 -9.85
CA SER A 118 3.02 -5.77 -10.75
C SER A 118 1.98 -4.94 -9.99
N SER A 119 1.45 -5.46 -8.88
CA SER A 119 0.49 -4.72 -8.05
C SER A 119 1.11 -3.52 -7.34
N ALA A 120 2.36 -3.64 -6.87
CA ALA A 120 3.10 -2.50 -6.30
C ALA A 120 3.37 -1.40 -7.34
N GLN A 121 3.69 -1.78 -8.58
CA GLN A 121 3.89 -0.83 -9.66
C GLN A 121 2.59 -0.13 -10.06
N GLU A 122 1.47 -0.86 -10.12
CA GLU A 122 0.16 -0.28 -10.40
C GLU A 122 -0.26 0.71 -9.31
N ALA A 123 -0.08 0.35 -8.03
CA ALA A 123 -0.33 1.25 -6.90
C ALA A 123 0.53 2.53 -7.00
N SER A 124 1.80 2.40 -7.35
CA SER A 124 2.71 3.55 -7.54
C SER A 124 2.26 4.47 -8.67
N ARG A 125 1.81 3.90 -9.80
CA ARG A 125 1.26 4.66 -10.93
C ARG A 125 -0.04 5.38 -10.56
N ALA A 126 -0.93 4.72 -9.83
CA ALA A 126 -2.18 5.32 -9.34
C ALA A 126 -1.90 6.51 -8.40
N SER A 127 -0.94 6.38 -7.48
CA SER A 127 -0.54 7.48 -6.60
C SER A 127 0.08 8.66 -7.37
N ALA A 128 0.95 8.39 -8.35
CA ALA A 128 1.52 9.44 -9.19
C ALA A 128 0.46 10.17 -10.03
N ALA A 129 -0.52 9.43 -10.57
CA ALA A 129 -1.65 10.00 -11.30
C ALA A 129 -2.55 10.85 -10.40
N ALA A 130 -2.83 10.41 -9.17
CA ALA A 130 -3.58 11.18 -8.19
C ALA A 130 -2.87 12.49 -7.82
N ALA A 131 -1.57 12.44 -7.54
CA ALA A 131 -0.75 13.61 -7.26
C ALA A 131 -0.73 14.60 -8.44
N SER A 132 -0.64 14.09 -9.67
CA SER A 132 -0.68 14.92 -10.89
C SER A 132 -2.03 15.61 -11.06
N ARG A 133 -3.14 14.91 -10.79
CA ARG A 133 -4.48 15.50 -10.82
C ARG A 133 -4.64 16.61 -9.77
N SER A 134 -4.20 16.37 -8.54
CA SER A 134 -4.22 17.40 -7.48
C SER A 134 -3.38 18.62 -7.84
N ALA A 135 -2.21 18.44 -8.44
CA ALA A 135 -1.37 19.54 -8.91
C ALA A 135 -2.02 20.34 -10.03
N SER A 136 -2.68 19.68 -11.00
CA SER A 136 -3.43 20.36 -12.06
C SER A 136 -4.61 21.17 -11.50
N SER A 137 -5.42 20.59 -10.61
CA SER A 137 -6.53 21.30 -9.99
C SER A 137 -6.08 22.50 -9.16
N ALA A 138 -4.94 22.40 -8.46
CA ALA A 138 -4.37 23.52 -7.74
C ALA A 138 -3.93 24.67 -8.67
N ARG A 139 -3.38 24.34 -9.85
CA ARG A 139 -3.00 25.33 -10.88
C ARG A 139 -4.22 26.03 -11.47
N GLU A 140 -5.27 25.28 -11.80
CA GLU A 140 -6.53 25.84 -12.31
C GLU A 140 -7.20 26.76 -11.29
N ALA A 141 -7.19 26.38 -10.00
CA ALA A 141 -7.70 27.23 -8.93
C ALA A 141 -6.88 28.52 -8.78
N ALA A 142 -5.54 28.43 -8.84
CA ALA A 142 -4.66 29.61 -8.79
C ALA A 142 -4.87 30.54 -9.99
N GLN A 143 -5.02 29.99 -11.20
CA GLN A 143 -5.31 30.78 -12.40
C GLN A 143 -6.67 31.47 -12.28
N SER A 144 -7.70 30.77 -11.82
CA SER A 144 -9.04 31.34 -11.62
C SER A 144 -9.02 32.47 -10.58
N ALA A 145 -8.29 32.29 -9.48
CA ALA A 145 -8.11 33.34 -8.47
C ALA A 145 -7.39 34.57 -9.05
N SER A 146 -6.34 34.37 -9.84
CA SER A 146 -5.61 35.48 -10.47
C SER A 146 -6.47 36.25 -11.49
N ALA A 147 -7.31 35.56 -12.26
CA ALA A 147 -8.24 36.18 -13.20
C ALA A 147 -9.34 36.97 -12.49
N ALA A 148 -9.85 36.44 -11.37
CA ALA A 148 -10.82 37.16 -10.53
C ALA A 148 -10.21 38.43 -9.93
N SER A 149 -8.97 38.35 -9.39
CA SER A 149 -8.27 39.52 -8.86
C SER A 149 -7.98 40.57 -9.94
N ALA A 150 -7.58 40.16 -11.14
CA ALA A 150 -7.38 41.07 -12.27
C ALA A 150 -8.70 41.77 -12.68
N SER A 151 -9.80 41.03 -12.74
CA SER A 151 -11.13 41.59 -13.07
C SER A 151 -11.59 42.59 -12.01
N GLN A 152 -11.35 42.30 -10.74
CA GLN A 152 -11.72 43.17 -9.63
C GLN A 152 -10.87 44.46 -9.60
N ALA A 153 -9.58 44.35 -9.92
CA ALA A 153 -8.69 45.50 -10.09
C ALA A 153 -9.13 46.39 -11.27
N ALA A 154 -9.49 45.79 -12.40
CA ALA A 154 -10.00 46.51 -13.57
C ALA A 154 -11.32 47.25 -13.25
N ALA A 155 -12.26 46.59 -12.57
CA ALA A 155 -13.51 47.21 -12.15
C ALA A 155 -13.29 48.38 -11.18
N SER A 156 -12.36 48.22 -10.23
CA SER A 156 -12.01 49.28 -9.27
C SER A 156 -11.36 50.50 -9.95
N ALA A 157 -10.52 50.26 -10.96
CA ALA A 157 -9.91 51.32 -11.77
C ALA A 157 -10.98 52.07 -12.59
N GLN A 158 -11.94 51.35 -13.18
CA GLN A 158 -13.04 51.97 -13.92
C GLN A 158 -13.91 52.84 -12.99
N SER A 159 -14.35 52.32 -11.85
CA SER A 159 -15.14 53.11 -10.89
C SER A 159 -14.40 54.33 -10.37
N SER A 160 -13.07 54.23 -10.17
CA SER A 160 -12.25 55.39 -9.77
C SER A 160 -12.18 56.45 -10.87
N SER A 161 -12.09 56.05 -12.13
CA SER A 161 -12.09 56.98 -13.27
C SER A 161 -13.45 57.67 -13.48
N GLU A 162 -14.55 56.94 -13.30
CA GLU A 162 -15.92 57.49 -13.36
C GLU A 162 -16.18 58.46 -12.20
N ALA A 163 -15.69 58.14 -11.00
CA ALA A 163 -15.76 59.04 -9.85
C ALA A 163 -14.93 60.32 -10.07
N ALA A 164 -13.72 60.21 -10.63
CA ALA A 164 -12.88 61.37 -10.97
C ALA A 164 -13.53 62.25 -12.06
N ALA A 165 -14.09 61.64 -13.11
CA ALA A 165 -14.80 62.35 -14.18
C ALA A 165 -16.07 63.04 -13.66
N SER A 166 -16.83 62.38 -12.77
CA SER A 166 -18.00 62.97 -12.11
C SER A 166 -17.60 64.16 -11.22
N SER A 167 -16.53 64.02 -10.44
CA SER A 167 -16.01 65.09 -9.57
C SER A 167 -15.52 66.29 -10.38
N GLN A 168 -14.89 66.06 -11.54
CA GLN A 168 -14.42 67.13 -12.43
C GLN A 168 -15.59 67.83 -13.14
N SER A 169 -16.64 67.10 -13.51
CA SER A 169 -17.87 67.67 -14.09
C SER A 169 -18.61 68.55 -13.07
N SER A 170 -18.72 68.11 -11.82
CA SER A 170 -19.29 68.90 -10.72
C SER A 170 -18.44 70.14 -10.37
N ALA A 171 -17.11 70.04 -10.42
CA ALA A 171 -16.23 71.19 -10.21
C ALA A 171 -16.27 72.20 -11.38
N SER A 172 -16.55 71.74 -12.60
CA SER A 172 -16.68 72.60 -13.79
C SER A 172 -18.05 73.31 -13.87
N SER A 173 -19.05 72.81 -13.16
CA SER A 173 -20.40 73.40 -13.06
C SER A 173 -20.61 74.24 -11.80
N ALA A 174 -19.73 74.13 -10.80
CA ALA A 174 -19.63 75.07 -9.67
C ALA A 174 -18.90 76.36 -10.11
N SER A 175 -19.55 77.16 -10.96
CA SER A 175 -19.13 78.55 -11.13
C SER A 175 -19.47 79.29 -9.85
N ALA A 176 -18.52 79.34 -8.91
CA ALA A 176 -18.68 80.12 -7.70
C ALA A 176 -19.10 81.55 -8.07
N VAL A 177 -20.12 82.06 -7.40
CA VAL A 177 -20.62 83.43 -7.63
C VAL A 177 -20.47 84.25 -6.36
N VAL A 178 -20.30 85.55 -6.53
CA VAL A 178 -20.17 86.51 -5.44
C VAL A 178 -21.39 87.42 -5.48
N GLY A 179 -22.20 87.38 -4.44
CA GLY A 179 -23.31 88.31 -4.22
C GLY A 179 -22.86 89.61 -3.57
N ASP A 180 -23.44 90.71 -4.00
CA ASP A 180 -23.39 92.00 -3.30
C ASP A 180 -24.60 92.11 -2.38
N SER A 181 -24.36 92.11 -1.07
CA SER A 181 -25.42 92.21 -0.05
C SER A 181 -26.17 93.55 -0.10
N SER A 182 -25.62 94.57 -0.77
CA SER A 182 -26.18 95.91 -0.82
C SER A 182 -27.36 96.01 -1.81
N ASN A 183 -27.27 95.29 -2.94
CA ASN A 183 -28.27 95.35 -4.00
C ASN A 183 -28.87 93.97 -4.37
N HIS A 184 -28.50 92.91 -3.65
CA HIS A 184 -28.93 91.53 -3.91
C HIS A 184 -28.65 91.06 -5.34
N THR A 185 -27.52 91.48 -5.93
CA THR A 185 -27.09 91.04 -7.25
C THR A 185 -25.87 90.12 -7.13
N TYR A 186 -25.80 89.05 -7.91
CA TYR A 186 -24.64 88.16 -7.95
C TYR A 186 -23.86 88.28 -9.27
N TYR A 187 -22.55 88.10 -9.16
CA TYR A 187 -21.60 88.15 -10.27
C TYR A 187 -20.78 86.85 -10.31
N PRO A 188 -20.26 86.45 -11.48
CA PRO A 188 -19.25 85.41 -11.56
C PRO A 188 -18.04 85.76 -10.67
N ALA A 189 -17.46 84.78 -9.95
CA ALA A 189 -16.33 85.05 -9.05
C ALA A 189 -15.10 85.67 -9.76
N ASN A 190 -14.95 85.45 -11.06
CA ASN A 190 -13.89 86.03 -11.89
C ASN A 190 -14.24 87.40 -12.52
N ALA A 191 -15.46 87.91 -12.30
CA ALA A 191 -15.97 89.13 -12.93
C ALA A 191 -16.69 90.04 -11.92
N VAL A 192 -16.23 90.09 -10.67
CA VAL A 192 -16.80 90.98 -9.65
C VAL A 192 -16.36 92.43 -9.92
N PRO A 193 -17.30 93.37 -10.07
CA PRO A 193 -16.96 94.79 -10.27
C PRO A 193 -16.14 95.35 -9.11
N SER A 194 -15.24 96.29 -9.41
CA SER A 194 -14.35 96.91 -8.41
C SER A 194 -15.08 97.79 -7.40
N ASP A 195 -16.29 98.23 -7.74
CA ASP A 195 -17.20 99.05 -6.93
C ASP A 195 -17.93 98.26 -5.85
N VAL A 196 -17.94 96.91 -5.90
CA VAL A 196 -18.49 96.07 -4.83
C VAL A 196 -17.46 95.95 -3.69
N PRO A 197 -17.69 96.56 -2.51
CA PRO A 197 -16.73 96.53 -1.42
C PRO A 197 -16.61 95.13 -0.81
N ALA A 198 -15.42 94.77 -0.31
CA ALA A 198 -15.13 93.40 0.13
C ALA A 198 -16.02 92.91 1.28
N ASP A 199 -16.43 93.83 2.14
CA ASP A 199 -17.32 93.66 3.29
C ASP A 199 -18.79 93.44 2.91
N ALA A 200 -19.20 93.81 1.69
CA ALA A 200 -20.53 93.52 1.15
C ALA A 200 -20.59 92.23 0.31
N ARG A 201 -19.46 91.52 0.17
CA ARG A 201 -19.37 90.31 -0.67
C ARG A 201 -19.81 89.07 0.09
N VAL A 202 -20.75 88.32 -0.49
CA VAL A 202 -21.21 87.02 0.00
C VAL A 202 -20.84 85.95 -1.04
N ASN A 203 -20.05 84.96 -0.66
CA ASN A 203 -19.63 83.91 -1.58
C ASN A 203 -20.65 82.76 -1.60
N PHE A 204 -21.08 82.37 -2.80
CA PHE A 204 -21.95 81.22 -3.02
C PHE A 204 -21.24 80.17 -3.86
N THR A 205 -21.55 78.90 -3.57
CA THR A 205 -20.97 77.75 -4.28
C THR A 205 -21.35 77.73 -5.76
N ASP A 206 -22.53 78.26 -6.10
CA ASP A 206 -23.10 78.27 -7.45
C ASP A 206 -24.23 79.33 -7.55
N SER A 207 -24.66 79.64 -8.77
CA SER A 207 -25.72 80.62 -9.04
C SER A 207 -27.08 80.21 -8.48
N GLN A 208 -27.41 78.92 -8.46
CA GLN A 208 -28.69 78.42 -7.95
C GLN A 208 -28.80 78.62 -6.43
N THR A 209 -27.68 78.51 -5.71
CA THR A 209 -27.60 78.82 -4.28
C THR A 209 -27.79 80.32 -4.01
N ALA A 210 -27.23 81.19 -4.86
CA ALA A 210 -27.44 82.63 -4.77
C ALA A 210 -28.89 83.03 -5.03
N GLU A 211 -29.53 82.44 -6.05
CA GLU A 211 -30.95 82.67 -6.38
C GLU A 211 -31.89 82.22 -5.26
N ARG A 212 -31.64 81.06 -4.65
CA ARG A 212 -32.39 80.60 -3.47
C ARG A 212 -32.21 81.50 -2.26
N ALA A 213 -31.07 82.19 -2.15
CA ALA A 213 -30.81 83.20 -1.13
C ALA A 213 -31.42 84.58 -1.48
N GLY A 214 -32.11 84.70 -2.61
CA GLY A 214 -32.79 85.92 -3.04
C GLY A 214 -31.92 86.89 -3.85
N TYR A 215 -30.78 86.44 -4.38
CA TYR A 215 -29.93 87.25 -5.25
C TYR A 215 -30.29 87.04 -6.72
N THR A 216 -30.24 88.09 -7.54
CA THR A 216 -30.48 88.03 -8.98
C THR A 216 -29.19 88.18 -9.78
N SER A 217 -29.11 87.63 -10.98
CA SER A 217 -27.93 87.79 -11.83
C SER A 217 -27.75 89.26 -12.22
N ALA A 218 -26.51 89.75 -12.22
CA ALA A 218 -26.18 90.94 -13.00
C ALA A 218 -26.29 90.58 -14.49
N GLU A 219 -27.09 91.33 -15.25
CA GLU A 219 -27.12 91.26 -16.72
C GLU A 219 -25.96 92.05 -17.34
#